data_AF-A0A7V3VAT8-F1
#
_entry.id   AF-A0A7V3VAT8-F1
#
_cell.length_a   1.000
_cell.length_b   1.000
_cell.length_c   1.000
_cell.angle_alpha   90.00
_cell.angle_beta   90.00
_cell.angle_gamma   90.00
#
_symmetry.space_group_name_H-M   'P 1'
#
loop_
_entity.id
_entity.type
_entity.pdbx_description
1 polymer ?
#
loop_
_entity_poly.entity_id
_entity_poly.type
_entity_poly.pdbx_seq_one_letter_code
_entity_poly.pdbx_strand_id
1 'polypeptide(L)'
;MNGERIEWLKLILIAGLAVRMTGKQISSFNPGWILACRVSNSVQNTAMLAQQKPEFKHGSRWGCIKGSEFLPLVAVMILILTNSVGAQLRYTTPGTEINETFDSLPSVGSVAKWTDNVTLPGWFIVNSTNGTPSRIGISDGAISTGMFYSFGLSGDPDRALGGIASGGAYFGNPPSGAVAGYWGVKIVNESGQTLTNFVVIYDVEQWRNGGGTGPHSLVCEWSLEATNWFGGTWKFGASTPSPVFGEPAGAINGNLSSNRTANVRFSSGAIEWKHNQTLWIRFRELNDPGFDHGLAIDNFRFFAN
;
A
#
# COMPACT_ATOMS: atom_id res chain seq x y z
N MET A 1 -11.52 8.61 56.97
CA MET A 1 -10.32 7.99 56.39
C MET A 1 -10.70 7.59 54.98
N ASN A 2 -10.49 8.48 54.02
CA ASN A 2 -10.96 8.31 52.65
C ASN A 2 -9.85 7.71 51.80
N GLY A 3 -10.18 6.57 51.20
CA GLY A 3 -9.39 5.85 50.23
C GLY A 3 -9.49 6.40 48.82
N GLU A 4 -8.71 5.77 47.96
CA GLU A 4 -8.29 6.15 46.62
C GLU A 4 -9.36 6.06 45.50
N ARG A 5 -8.98 6.66 44.34
CA ARG A 5 -9.28 6.31 42.93
C ARG A 5 -10.72 6.53 42.39
N ILE A 6 -10.83 7.19 41.23
CA ILE A 6 -10.89 6.59 39.87
C ILE A 6 -10.97 7.74 38.85
N GLU A 7 -9.96 7.88 38.00
CA GLU A 7 -9.92 8.76 36.82
C GLU A 7 -10.54 8.03 35.61
N TRP A 8 -11.50 8.66 34.91
CA TRP A 8 -12.00 8.17 33.62
C TRP A 8 -11.48 9.05 32.49
N LEU A 9 -10.38 8.61 31.85
CA LEU A 9 -9.98 9.11 30.53
C LEU A 9 -10.97 8.61 29.47
N LYS A 10 -11.73 9.53 28.86
CA LYS A 10 -12.33 9.30 27.53
C LYS A 10 -11.49 10.01 26.48
N LEU A 11 -10.56 9.25 25.91
CA LEU A 11 -9.72 9.64 24.79
C LEU A 11 -10.46 9.29 23.49
N ILE A 12 -10.98 10.29 22.76
CA ILE A 12 -11.38 10.10 21.36
C ILE A 12 -10.26 10.69 20.51
N LEU A 13 -9.42 9.81 19.98
CA LEU A 13 -8.46 10.13 18.93
C LEU A 13 -9.18 10.09 17.58
N ILE A 14 -9.35 11.25 16.96
CA ILE A 14 -9.44 11.36 15.49
C ILE A 14 -8.46 12.46 15.10
N ALA A 15 -7.49 12.08 14.26
CA ALA A 15 -6.57 12.90 13.47
C ALA A 15 -5.89 14.10 14.18
N GLY A 16 -4.54 14.09 14.19
CA GLY A 16 -3.72 14.99 14.97
C GLY A 16 -4.00 16.48 14.73
N LEU A 17 -4.39 17.17 15.80
CA LEU A 17 -3.97 18.54 16.11
C LEU A 17 -4.28 18.79 17.60
N ALA A 18 -3.26 18.78 18.45
CA ALA A 18 -3.41 19.22 19.84
C ALA A 18 -3.46 20.76 19.86
N VAL A 19 -4.65 21.36 19.80
CA VAL A 19 -4.81 22.81 20.03
C VAL A 19 -5.06 23.04 21.50
N ARG A 20 -4.06 23.59 22.19
CA ARG A 20 -4.16 24.03 23.60
C ARG A 20 -4.87 25.37 23.62
N MET A 21 -6.15 25.41 23.96
CA MET A 21 -6.86 26.68 24.19
C MET A 21 -6.67 27.10 25.67
N THR A 22 -5.85 28.13 25.91
CA THR A 22 -5.83 28.83 27.20
C THR A 22 -6.76 30.04 27.16
N GLY A 23 -7.83 29.98 27.96
CA GLY A 23 -8.48 31.15 28.56
C GLY A 23 -9.60 31.86 27.76
N LYS A 24 -10.86 31.46 27.99
CA LYS A 24 -11.97 32.26 28.54
C LYS A 24 -13.26 31.43 28.44
N GLN A 25 -14.01 31.30 29.54
CA GLN A 25 -15.33 30.67 29.51
C GLN A 25 -16.24 31.38 28.51
N ILE A 26 -16.80 30.64 27.56
CA ILE A 26 -17.91 31.08 26.73
C ILE A 26 -19.16 30.45 27.35
N SER A 27 -19.90 31.24 28.13
CA SER A 27 -21.20 30.84 28.68
C SER A 27 -22.29 31.09 27.64
N SER A 28 -23.02 30.03 27.29
CA SER A 28 -24.21 29.94 26.42
C SER A 28 -23.98 29.83 24.91
N PHE A 29 -24.58 28.78 24.33
CA PHE A 29 -24.72 28.55 22.89
C PHE A 29 -26.21 28.68 22.55
N ASN A 30 -26.55 29.49 21.56
CA ASN A 30 -27.89 29.49 20.93
C ASN A 30 -27.84 28.54 19.71
N PRO A 31 -28.80 27.60 19.56
CA PRO A 31 -28.79 26.65 18.45
C PRO A 31 -29.21 27.35 17.16
N GLY A 32 -28.23 27.78 16.36
CA GLY A 32 -28.49 28.42 15.05
C GLY A 32 -27.29 29.03 14.33
N TRP A 33 -26.08 28.98 14.89
CA TRP A 33 -24.89 29.57 14.27
C TRP A 33 -23.87 28.49 13.88
N ILE A 34 -23.52 28.42 12.59
CA ILE A 34 -22.38 27.64 12.09
C ILE A 34 -21.15 28.55 12.13
N LEU A 35 -20.13 28.15 12.89
CA LEU A 35 -18.85 28.85 12.93
C LEU A 35 -17.98 28.35 11.77
N ALA A 36 -17.86 29.14 10.70
CA ALA A 36 -16.89 28.89 9.64
C ALA A 36 -15.53 29.45 10.06
N CYS A 37 -14.58 28.58 10.45
CA CYS A 37 -13.19 28.97 10.66
C CYS A 37 -12.41 28.80 9.35
N ARG A 38 -11.86 29.89 8.81
CA ARG A 38 -10.93 29.87 7.68
C ARG A 38 -9.51 29.73 8.23
N VAL A 39 -8.85 28.60 7.97
CA VAL A 39 -7.41 28.45 8.27
C VAL A 39 -6.62 29.10 7.14
N SER A 40 -5.97 30.23 7.40
CA SER A 40 -4.96 30.79 6.48
C SER A 40 -3.57 30.43 6.98
N ASN A 41 -2.83 29.62 6.21
CA ASN A 41 -1.41 29.42 6.45
C ASN A 41 -0.63 30.62 5.90
N SER A 42 -0.02 31.42 6.77
CA SER A 42 1.07 32.31 6.39
C SER A 42 2.22 32.15 7.38
N VAL A 43 3.32 31.55 6.91
CA VAL A 43 4.61 31.55 7.58
C VAL A 43 5.32 32.84 7.20
N GLN A 44 5.60 33.74 8.14
CA GLN A 44 6.73 34.67 8.05
C GLN A 44 7.29 35.01 9.44
N ASN A 45 8.61 34.89 9.57
CA ASN A 45 9.41 35.23 10.75
C ASN A 45 9.64 36.75 10.85
N THR A 46 9.44 37.27 12.07
CA THR A 46 10.10 38.40 12.76
C THR A 46 10.73 39.56 11.96
N ALA A 47 10.20 40.78 12.13
CA ALA A 47 10.81 41.86 12.94
C ALA A 47 10.23 43.27 12.63
N MET A 48 10.18 44.08 13.69
CA MET A 48 10.06 45.55 13.75
C MET A 48 8.68 46.22 13.72
N LEU A 49 8.45 46.95 14.83
CA LEU A 49 7.37 47.91 15.06
C LEU A 49 7.36 49.01 14.01
N ALA A 50 6.19 49.29 13.45
CA ALA A 50 5.74 50.65 13.15
C ALA A 50 4.21 50.70 13.10
N GLN A 51 3.64 51.69 13.79
CA GLN A 51 2.21 52.00 13.84
C GLN A 51 1.61 52.20 12.45
N GLN A 52 0.42 51.65 12.22
CA GLN A 52 -0.60 52.34 11.42
C GLN A 52 -2.00 51.83 11.79
N LYS A 53 -2.84 52.77 12.23
CA LYS A 53 -4.21 52.59 12.71
C LYS A 53 -5.14 52.84 11.50
N PRO A 54 -6.03 51.93 11.07
CA PRO A 54 -7.03 52.27 10.08
C PRO A 54 -8.22 52.96 10.76
N GLU A 55 -8.46 54.20 10.40
CA GLU A 55 -9.70 54.94 10.71
C GLU A 55 -10.88 54.31 9.97
N PHE A 56 -11.96 53.97 10.70
CA PHE A 56 -13.26 53.67 10.10
C PHE A 56 -13.97 54.99 9.78
N LYS A 57 -14.15 55.30 8.49
CA LYS A 57 -15.05 56.38 8.05
C LYS A 57 -16.47 55.84 7.88
N HIS A 58 -17.41 56.46 8.60
CA HIS A 58 -18.84 56.27 8.47
C HIS A 58 -19.38 56.85 7.15
N GLY A 59 -20.30 56.13 6.52
CA GLY A 59 -21.10 56.53 5.35
C GLY A 59 -21.06 55.43 4.30
N SER A 60 -22.14 54.73 3.95
CA SER A 60 -23.39 55.32 3.47
C SER A 60 -24.51 54.26 3.40
N ARG A 61 -25.69 54.68 3.88
CA ARG A 61 -27.06 54.45 3.40
C ARG A 61 -27.41 53.11 2.71
N TRP A 62 -28.30 52.41 3.41
CA TRP A 62 -29.26 51.40 2.96
C TRP A 62 -29.85 51.64 1.57
N GLY A 63 -29.67 50.65 0.68
CA GLY A 63 -30.45 50.50 -0.55
C GLY A 63 -31.21 49.17 -0.51
N CYS A 64 -32.54 49.24 -0.46
CA CYS A 64 -33.41 48.10 -0.72
C CYS A 64 -33.32 47.73 -2.20
N ILE A 65 -32.93 46.49 -2.51
CA ILE A 65 -33.05 45.93 -3.85
C ILE A 65 -34.32 45.07 -3.87
N LYS A 66 -35.29 45.50 -4.69
CA LYS A 66 -36.50 44.73 -5.02
C LYS A 66 -36.11 43.50 -5.84
N GLY A 67 -36.82 42.41 -5.59
CA GLY A 67 -36.48 41.08 -6.09
C GLY A 67 -36.60 40.88 -7.60
N SER A 68 -35.88 39.86 -8.05
CA SER A 68 -36.23 39.01 -9.17
C SER A 68 -35.38 37.75 -9.08
N GLU A 69 -36.06 36.62 -8.85
CA GLU A 69 -35.68 35.28 -9.34
C GLU A 69 -34.29 34.74 -8.96
N PHE A 70 -34.20 34.13 -7.77
CA PHE A 70 -33.18 33.12 -7.49
C PHE A 70 -33.86 31.76 -7.35
N LEU A 71 -33.81 30.97 -8.43
CA LEU A 71 -34.01 29.53 -8.40
C LEU A 71 -32.94 28.92 -7.47
N PRO A 72 -33.29 28.18 -6.40
CA PRO A 72 -32.28 27.47 -5.64
C PRO A 72 -31.92 26.20 -6.42
N LEU A 73 -30.80 26.24 -7.14
CA LEU A 73 -30.15 25.03 -7.62
C LEU A 73 -29.56 24.32 -6.38
N VAL A 74 -30.37 23.50 -5.72
CA VAL A 74 -29.91 22.62 -4.65
C VAL A 74 -29.08 21.53 -5.31
N ALA A 75 -27.77 21.74 -5.40
CA ALA A 75 -26.82 20.70 -5.77
C ALA A 75 -26.80 19.66 -4.63
N VAL A 76 -27.56 18.58 -4.82
CA VAL A 76 -27.50 17.39 -3.96
C VAL A 76 -26.18 16.68 -4.27
N MET A 77 -25.13 17.05 -3.55
CA MET A 77 -23.86 16.35 -3.57
C MET A 77 -24.01 15.09 -2.70
N ILE A 78 -24.38 13.97 -3.32
CA ILE A 78 -24.34 12.65 -2.67
C ILE A 78 -22.87 12.29 -2.49
N LEU A 79 -22.35 12.51 -1.29
CA LEU A 79 -21.07 11.96 -0.88
C LEU A 79 -21.28 10.46 -0.62
N ILE A 80 -21.00 9.63 -1.63
CA ILE A 80 -20.92 8.17 -1.46
C ILE A 80 -19.67 7.90 -0.61
N LEU A 81 -19.84 7.83 0.71
CA LEU A 81 -18.84 7.25 1.60
C LEU A 81 -18.85 5.74 1.37
N THR A 82 -18.04 5.27 0.42
CA THR A 82 -17.68 3.85 0.38
C THR A 82 -16.83 3.58 1.62
N ASN A 83 -17.45 3.05 2.67
CA ASN A 83 -16.70 2.35 3.69
C ASN A 83 -16.04 1.15 2.98
N SER A 84 -14.74 1.22 2.71
CA SER A 84 -13.96 0.05 2.37
C SER A 84 -13.87 -0.80 3.63
N VAL A 85 -14.93 -1.53 3.96
CA VAL A 85 -14.77 -2.78 4.71
C VAL A 85 -13.83 -3.59 3.85
N GLY A 86 -12.60 -3.84 4.33
CA GLY A 86 -11.47 -4.39 3.57
C GLY A 86 -11.90 -5.53 2.65
N ALA A 87 -12.29 -5.16 1.44
CA ALA A 87 -12.82 -6.08 0.47
C ALA A 87 -11.59 -6.66 -0.20
N GLN A 88 -11.42 -7.96 -0.01
CA GLN A 88 -10.49 -8.74 -0.80
C GLN A 88 -10.74 -8.49 -2.30
N LEU A 89 -9.71 -8.63 -3.13
CA LEU A 89 -9.86 -8.43 -4.58
C LEU A 89 -10.88 -9.42 -5.15
N ARG A 90 -11.88 -8.93 -5.89
CA ARG A 90 -13.03 -9.69 -6.36
C ARG A 90 -12.95 -9.92 -7.85
N TYR A 91 -13.24 -11.14 -8.28
CA TYR A 91 -13.33 -11.52 -9.68
C TYR A 91 -14.78 -11.80 -10.04
N THR A 92 -15.42 -10.86 -10.73
CA THR A 92 -16.89 -10.85 -10.95
C THR A 92 -17.30 -11.27 -12.35
N THR A 93 -16.41 -11.16 -13.34
CA THR A 93 -16.75 -11.43 -14.75
C THR A 93 -15.71 -12.37 -15.34
N PRO A 94 -16.07 -13.63 -15.69
CA PRO A 94 -15.16 -14.54 -16.35
C PRO A 94 -14.60 -13.95 -17.65
N GLY A 95 -13.35 -14.27 -17.96
CA GLY A 95 -12.62 -13.73 -19.11
C GLY A 95 -12.12 -12.29 -18.96
N THR A 96 -12.45 -11.56 -17.89
CA THR A 96 -11.90 -10.22 -17.66
C THR A 96 -10.50 -10.26 -17.06
N GLU A 97 -9.69 -9.26 -17.39
CA GLU A 97 -8.33 -9.14 -16.86
C GLU A 97 -8.31 -8.24 -15.62
N ILE A 98 -7.68 -8.73 -14.55
CA ILE A 98 -7.20 -7.92 -13.43
C ILE A 98 -5.77 -7.52 -13.75
N ASN A 99 -5.46 -6.24 -13.61
CA ASN A 99 -4.14 -5.66 -13.82
C ASN A 99 -3.68 -4.93 -12.57
N GLU A 100 -2.44 -5.20 -12.14
CA GLU A 100 -1.72 -4.46 -11.11
C GLU A 100 -0.33 -4.10 -11.66
N THR A 101 -0.06 -2.81 -11.78
CA THR A 101 1.24 -2.27 -12.22
C THR A 101 2.11 -1.85 -11.05
N PHE A 102 1.61 -1.91 -9.81
CA PHE A 102 2.31 -1.49 -8.60
C PHE A 102 2.74 -0.01 -8.55
N ASP A 103 2.50 0.79 -9.59
CA ASP A 103 2.86 2.22 -9.69
C ASP A 103 2.22 3.12 -8.60
N SER A 104 1.20 2.61 -7.91
CA SER A 104 0.61 3.28 -6.75
C SER A 104 1.43 3.10 -5.47
N LEU A 105 2.47 2.28 -5.49
CA LEU A 105 3.39 2.11 -4.38
C LEU A 105 4.19 3.39 -4.09
N PRO A 106 4.65 3.57 -2.84
CA PRO A 106 5.46 4.74 -2.46
C PRO A 106 6.80 4.82 -3.21
N SER A 107 7.08 5.97 -3.82
CA SER A 107 8.33 6.22 -4.59
C SER A 107 9.29 7.23 -3.94
N VAL A 108 8.90 7.83 -2.80
CA VAL A 108 9.67 8.89 -2.12
C VAL A 108 9.94 8.53 -0.67
N GLY A 109 11.20 8.70 -0.25
CA GLY A 109 11.68 8.37 1.09
C GLY A 109 12.46 7.04 1.10
N SER A 110 12.67 6.48 2.29
CA SER A 110 13.39 5.21 2.47
C SER A 110 12.50 4.07 2.98
N VAL A 111 11.38 4.40 3.63
CA VAL A 111 10.41 3.46 4.17
C VAL A 111 9.01 4.07 4.10
N ALA A 112 8.01 3.23 3.90
CA ALA A 112 6.60 3.61 3.94
C ALA A 112 5.78 2.62 4.76
N LYS A 113 4.67 3.09 5.32
CA LYS A 113 3.72 2.24 6.03
C LYS A 113 3.10 1.24 5.05
N TRP A 114 3.05 -0.03 5.47
CA TRP A 114 2.31 -1.07 4.78
C TRP A 114 1.07 -1.44 5.60
N THR A 115 -0.05 -1.65 4.90
CA THR A 115 -1.24 -2.27 5.48
C THR A 115 -1.85 -3.16 4.41
N ASP A 116 -1.94 -4.45 4.70
CA ASP A 116 -2.51 -5.47 3.81
C ASP A 116 -3.88 -5.02 3.30
N ASN A 117 -4.12 -5.23 2.00
CA ASN A 117 -5.38 -4.87 1.33
C ASN A 117 -5.76 -3.38 1.41
N VAL A 118 -4.82 -2.50 1.80
CA VAL A 118 -5.02 -1.04 1.87
C VAL A 118 -3.95 -0.32 1.10
N THR A 119 -2.67 -0.62 1.32
CA THR A 119 -1.57 -0.05 0.53
C THR A 119 -1.70 -0.44 -0.93
N LEU A 120 -2.05 -1.71 -1.18
CA LEU A 120 -2.42 -2.24 -2.48
C LEU A 120 -3.64 -3.16 -2.30
N PRO A 121 -4.77 -2.89 -3.00
CA PRO A 121 -5.97 -3.72 -2.90
C PRO A 121 -5.70 -5.18 -3.29
N GLY A 122 -6.10 -6.12 -2.45
CA GLY A 122 -5.88 -7.55 -2.69
C GLY A 122 -4.49 -8.09 -2.39
N TRP A 123 -3.51 -7.21 -2.15
CA TRP A 123 -2.11 -7.59 -1.91
C TRP A 123 -1.75 -7.60 -0.43
N PHE A 124 -0.84 -8.51 -0.12
CA PHE A 124 -0.42 -8.81 1.24
C PHE A 124 1.06 -9.10 1.28
N ILE A 125 1.69 -8.80 2.42
CA ILE A 125 3.05 -9.25 2.72
C ILE A 125 3.07 -9.96 4.06
N VAL A 126 3.92 -10.97 4.19
CA VAL A 126 4.02 -11.77 5.41
C VAL A 126 5.47 -12.20 5.63
N ASN A 127 5.90 -12.25 6.89
CA ASN A 127 7.18 -12.83 7.25
C ASN A 127 7.06 -14.33 7.61
N SER A 128 8.19 -14.96 7.88
CA SER A 128 8.33 -16.39 8.25
C SER A 128 7.47 -16.85 9.43
N THR A 129 7.01 -15.93 10.29
CA THR A 129 6.14 -16.24 11.45
C THR A 129 4.65 -16.03 11.14
N ASN A 130 4.30 -15.86 9.86
CA ASN A 130 2.95 -15.55 9.39
C ASN A 130 2.41 -14.20 9.93
N GLY A 131 3.30 -13.29 10.35
CA GLY A 131 2.95 -11.92 10.75
C GLY A 131 3.09 -10.95 9.58
N THR A 132 2.27 -9.90 9.54
CA THR A 132 2.34 -8.83 8.53
C THR A 132 3.31 -7.74 8.97
N PRO A 133 4.45 -7.53 8.26
CA PRO A 133 5.25 -6.34 8.43
C PRO A 133 4.45 -5.04 8.29
N SER A 134 4.68 -4.07 9.17
CA SER A 134 3.96 -2.78 9.18
C SER A 134 4.53 -1.73 8.22
N ARG A 135 5.61 -2.06 7.51
CA ARG A 135 6.31 -1.15 6.59
C ARG A 135 6.93 -1.94 5.44
N ILE A 136 7.16 -1.26 4.33
CA ILE A 136 8.06 -1.68 3.25
C ILE A 136 9.16 -0.63 3.09
N GLY A 137 10.29 -1.03 2.50
CA GLY A 137 11.32 -0.09 2.06
C GLY A 137 10.97 0.53 0.72
N ILE A 138 11.60 1.66 0.42
CA ILE A 138 11.58 2.29 -0.91
C ILE A 138 13.02 2.31 -1.38
N SER A 139 13.31 1.69 -2.52
CA SER A 139 14.68 1.40 -2.92
C SER A 139 14.84 1.34 -4.44
N ASP A 140 16.00 1.77 -4.92
CA ASP A 140 16.48 1.53 -6.29
C ASP A 140 17.42 0.30 -6.38
N GLY A 141 17.54 -0.44 -5.26
CA GLY A 141 18.41 -1.62 -5.14
C GLY A 141 19.79 -1.36 -4.53
N ALA A 142 20.13 -0.09 -4.21
CA ALA A 142 21.43 0.25 -3.61
C ALA A 142 21.63 -0.36 -2.22
N ILE A 143 20.55 -0.58 -1.47
CA ILE A 143 20.60 -1.14 -0.11
C ILE A 143 20.44 -2.66 -0.12
N SER A 144 21.10 -3.32 0.84
CA SER A 144 21.06 -4.77 1.04
C SER A 144 20.29 -5.18 2.31
N THR A 145 19.61 -4.25 2.97
CA THR A 145 18.88 -4.54 4.20
C THR A 145 17.73 -5.50 3.92
N GLY A 146 17.47 -6.43 4.83
CA GLY A 146 16.35 -7.35 4.68
C GLY A 146 15.00 -6.66 4.85
N MET A 147 14.25 -6.46 3.76
CA MET A 147 12.86 -5.98 3.78
C MET A 147 12.08 -6.45 2.53
N PHE A 148 10.76 -6.29 2.57
CA PHE A 148 9.99 -6.09 1.34
C PHE A 148 10.14 -4.64 0.87
N TYR A 149 10.14 -4.44 -0.43
CA TYR A 149 10.45 -3.16 -1.08
C TYR A 149 9.42 -2.82 -2.13
N SER A 150 9.07 -1.53 -2.19
CA SER A 150 8.73 -0.89 -3.45
C SER A 150 10.04 -0.56 -4.15
N PHE A 151 10.36 -1.31 -5.19
CA PHE A 151 11.50 -1.08 -6.04
C PHE A 151 11.17 -0.12 -7.18
N GLY A 152 12.18 0.59 -7.68
CA GLY A 152 12.05 1.59 -8.73
C GLY A 152 13.07 2.71 -8.54
N LEU A 153 13.42 3.40 -9.62
CA LEU A 153 14.33 4.56 -9.54
C LEU A 153 13.79 5.63 -8.58
N SER A 154 14.69 6.46 -8.03
CA SER A 154 14.31 7.45 -7.00
C SER A 154 13.29 8.44 -7.54
N GLY A 155 12.11 8.49 -6.91
CA GLY A 155 11.00 9.37 -7.31
C GLY A 155 10.26 8.94 -8.57
N ASP A 156 10.64 7.83 -9.21
CA ASP A 156 9.97 7.30 -10.39
C ASP A 156 8.64 6.64 -9.99
N PRO A 157 7.52 6.95 -10.67
CA PRO A 157 6.25 6.27 -10.45
C PRO A 157 6.24 4.82 -10.92
N ASP A 158 7.15 4.39 -11.80
CA ASP A 158 7.28 2.99 -12.21
C ASP A 158 7.86 2.17 -11.05
N ARG A 159 7.00 1.38 -10.39
CA ARG A 159 7.35 0.62 -9.19
C ARG A 159 7.16 -0.88 -9.38
N ALA A 160 8.00 -1.67 -8.73
CA ALA A 160 7.82 -3.11 -8.60
C ALA A 160 7.71 -3.52 -7.12
N LEU A 161 7.00 -4.62 -6.82
CA LEU A 161 6.91 -5.19 -5.46
C LEU A 161 7.83 -6.39 -5.33
N GLY A 162 8.75 -6.35 -4.36
CA GLY A 162 9.74 -7.42 -4.19
C GLY A 162 10.35 -7.47 -2.80
N GLY A 163 11.44 -8.22 -2.68
CA GLY A 163 12.15 -8.39 -1.42
C GLY A 163 13.64 -8.64 -1.57
N ILE A 164 14.32 -8.54 -0.43
CA ILE A 164 15.68 -9.02 -0.21
C ILE A 164 15.61 -9.71 1.15
N ALA A 165 15.81 -11.01 1.23
CA ALA A 165 15.75 -11.81 2.46
C ALA A 165 16.96 -11.68 3.40
N SER A 166 17.76 -10.62 3.26
CA SER A 166 18.99 -10.46 4.03
C SER A 166 18.68 -10.48 5.54
N GLY A 167 19.60 -11.04 6.32
CA GLY A 167 19.45 -11.17 7.77
C GLY A 167 19.02 -9.86 8.45
N GLY A 168 18.13 -9.94 9.43
CA GLY A 168 17.68 -8.82 10.21
C GLY A 168 16.37 -9.08 10.97
N ALA A 169 16.01 -8.13 11.84
CA ALA A 169 14.79 -8.20 12.65
C ALA A 169 13.50 -8.19 11.81
N TYR A 170 13.54 -7.70 10.57
CA TYR A 170 12.35 -7.62 9.70
C TYR A 170 11.80 -9.01 9.34
N PHE A 171 12.67 -9.93 8.93
CA PHE A 171 12.33 -11.32 8.61
C PHE A 171 12.60 -12.32 9.76
N GLY A 172 13.15 -11.84 10.88
CA GLY A 172 13.46 -12.68 12.04
C GLY A 172 14.70 -13.55 11.87
N ASN A 173 15.70 -13.10 11.09
CA ASN A 173 16.94 -13.83 10.79
C ASN A 173 16.69 -15.26 10.25
N PRO A 174 15.97 -15.43 9.13
CA PRO A 174 15.78 -16.74 8.53
C PRO A 174 17.14 -17.40 8.23
N PRO A 175 17.33 -18.71 8.49
CA PRO A 175 18.54 -19.42 8.06
C PRO A 175 18.74 -19.37 6.55
N SER A 176 19.97 -19.57 6.07
CA SER A 176 20.22 -19.71 4.64
C SER A 176 19.44 -20.90 4.06
N GLY A 177 18.83 -20.70 2.90
CA GLY A 177 17.91 -21.63 2.24
C GLY A 177 16.50 -21.68 2.84
N ALA A 178 16.19 -20.86 3.85
CA ALA A 178 14.86 -20.83 4.46
C ALA A 178 14.00 -19.70 3.87
N VAL A 179 12.68 -19.91 3.90
CA VAL A 179 11.71 -18.88 3.50
C VAL A 179 11.73 -17.74 4.53
N ALA A 180 12.03 -16.54 4.07
CA ALA A 180 11.98 -15.32 4.86
C ALA A 180 10.55 -14.76 4.95
N GLY A 181 9.77 -14.92 3.88
CA GLY A 181 8.40 -14.46 3.81
C GLY A 181 7.75 -14.71 2.45
N TYR A 182 6.55 -14.17 2.31
CA TYR A 182 5.84 -14.13 1.04
C TYR A 182 5.24 -12.74 0.81
N TRP A 183 5.12 -12.36 -0.45
CA TRP A 183 4.13 -11.39 -0.87
C TRP A 183 3.17 -12.05 -1.85
N GLY A 184 1.96 -11.54 -1.96
CA GLY A 184 0.98 -12.20 -2.79
C GLY A 184 -0.37 -11.53 -2.81
N VAL A 185 -1.25 -12.09 -3.63
CA VAL A 185 -2.59 -11.59 -3.89
C VAL A 185 -3.63 -12.63 -3.50
N LYS A 186 -4.76 -12.17 -2.95
CA LYS A 186 -5.93 -13.02 -2.72
C LYS A 186 -7.08 -12.54 -3.58
N ILE A 187 -7.66 -13.43 -4.37
CA ILE A 187 -8.75 -13.15 -5.29
C ILE A 187 -9.96 -14.00 -4.92
N VAL A 188 -11.13 -13.41 -4.73
CA VAL A 188 -12.39 -14.12 -4.48
C VAL A 188 -13.13 -14.31 -5.80
N ASN A 189 -13.59 -15.52 -6.08
CA ASN A 189 -14.51 -15.74 -7.20
C ASN A 189 -15.92 -15.25 -6.84
N GLU A 190 -16.27 -14.04 -7.26
CA GLU A 190 -17.61 -13.47 -7.13
C GLU A 190 -18.40 -13.53 -8.45
N SER A 191 -18.00 -14.39 -9.40
CA SER A 191 -18.62 -14.47 -10.74
C SER A 191 -19.98 -15.18 -10.79
N GLY A 192 -20.43 -15.75 -9.67
CA GLY A 192 -21.66 -16.53 -9.58
C GLY A 192 -21.57 -17.96 -10.14
N GLN A 193 -20.40 -18.39 -10.65
CA GLN A 193 -20.19 -19.73 -11.20
C GLN A 193 -18.86 -20.34 -10.75
N THR A 194 -18.66 -21.64 -10.99
CA THR A 194 -17.35 -22.29 -10.80
C THR A 194 -16.45 -21.99 -11.99
N LEU A 195 -15.27 -21.43 -11.72
CA LEU A 195 -14.24 -21.19 -12.71
C LEU A 195 -13.34 -22.43 -12.80
N THR A 196 -12.99 -22.82 -14.02
CA THR A 196 -12.34 -24.09 -14.36
C THR A 196 -10.86 -23.95 -14.69
N ASN A 197 -10.40 -22.73 -14.96
CA ASN A 197 -9.01 -22.39 -15.15
C ASN A 197 -8.73 -20.92 -14.82
N PHE A 198 -7.47 -20.62 -14.58
CA PHE A 198 -6.96 -19.26 -14.63
C PHE A 198 -5.58 -19.21 -15.28
N VAL A 199 -5.18 -17.99 -15.59
CA VAL A 199 -3.85 -17.63 -16.09
C VAL A 199 -3.31 -16.49 -15.25
N VAL A 200 -2.01 -16.58 -14.96
CA VAL A 200 -1.23 -15.52 -14.33
C VAL A 200 -0.10 -15.12 -15.28
N ILE A 201 0.13 -13.82 -15.40
CA ILE A 201 1.26 -13.23 -16.14
C ILE A 201 1.89 -12.16 -15.25
N TYR A 202 3.21 -12.03 -15.26
CA TYR A 202 3.94 -10.93 -14.62
C TYR A 202 5.35 -10.82 -15.22
N ASP A 203 6.02 -9.72 -14.93
CA ASP A 203 7.45 -9.56 -15.16
C ASP A 203 8.21 -9.89 -13.88
N VAL A 204 9.42 -10.44 -14.01
CA VAL A 204 10.36 -10.62 -12.89
C VAL A 204 11.51 -9.67 -13.09
N GLU A 205 11.64 -8.69 -12.20
CA GLU A 205 12.66 -7.66 -12.26
C GLU A 205 13.74 -7.90 -11.19
N GLN A 206 14.99 -7.66 -11.56
CA GLN A 206 16.10 -7.65 -10.62
C GLN A 206 16.56 -6.22 -10.41
N TRP A 207 16.47 -5.77 -9.16
CA TRP A 207 16.88 -4.44 -8.72
C TRP A 207 18.23 -4.45 -8.00
N ARG A 208 18.67 -5.61 -7.51
CA ARG A 208 19.97 -5.76 -6.87
C ARG A 208 20.67 -7.04 -7.30
N ASN A 209 21.93 -6.91 -7.67
CA ASN A 209 22.89 -8.01 -7.74
C ASN A 209 23.61 -8.15 -6.40
N GLY A 210 23.49 -9.32 -5.78
CA GLY A 210 24.09 -9.62 -4.49
C GLY A 210 25.59 -9.89 -4.53
N GLY A 211 26.17 -10.22 -5.69
CA GLY A 211 27.57 -10.64 -5.80
C GLY A 211 27.80 -12.16 -5.70
N GLY A 212 26.75 -12.95 -5.50
CA GLY A 212 26.81 -14.41 -5.39
C GLY A 212 27.24 -15.12 -6.69
N THR A 213 27.75 -16.35 -6.59
CA THR A 213 28.28 -17.11 -7.74
C THR A 213 27.22 -17.78 -8.62
N GLY A 214 25.94 -17.63 -8.31
CA GLY A 214 24.85 -18.24 -9.07
C GLY A 214 23.56 -17.44 -8.95
N PRO A 215 22.57 -17.73 -9.80
CA PRO A 215 21.32 -17.01 -9.83
C PRO A 215 20.41 -17.39 -8.66
N HIS A 216 19.58 -16.44 -8.24
CA HIS A 216 18.54 -16.63 -7.22
C HIS A 216 17.19 -16.72 -7.92
N SER A 217 16.31 -17.63 -7.50
CA SER A 217 15.05 -17.88 -8.22
C SER A 217 13.84 -17.33 -7.48
N LEU A 218 13.03 -16.52 -8.18
CA LEU A 218 11.73 -16.12 -7.69
C LEU A 218 10.71 -17.22 -8.00
N VAL A 219 10.17 -17.84 -6.95
CA VAL A 219 9.18 -18.92 -7.07
C VAL A 219 7.78 -18.38 -6.82
N CYS A 220 6.87 -18.62 -7.77
CA CYS A 220 5.45 -18.33 -7.67
C CYS A 220 4.64 -19.61 -7.44
N GLU A 221 3.74 -19.58 -6.46
CA GLU A 221 2.87 -20.68 -6.07
C GLU A 221 1.43 -20.21 -5.92
N TRP A 222 0.47 -21.13 -5.93
CA TRP A 222 -0.94 -20.80 -5.75
C TRP A 222 -1.70 -21.87 -4.96
N SER A 223 -2.85 -21.50 -4.40
CA SER A 223 -3.71 -22.41 -3.64
C SER A 223 -5.18 -21.99 -3.63
N LEU A 224 -6.06 -22.98 -3.71
CA LEU A 224 -7.50 -22.86 -3.44
C LEU A 224 -7.90 -23.37 -2.04
N GLU A 225 -6.92 -23.91 -1.29
CA GLU A 225 -7.08 -24.61 -0.01
C GLU A 225 -6.20 -24.01 1.09
N ALA A 226 -5.56 -22.86 0.82
CA ALA A 226 -4.71 -22.18 1.78
C ALA A 226 -5.53 -21.70 2.99
N THR A 227 -5.05 -22.05 4.19
CA THR A 227 -5.62 -21.60 5.46
C THR A 227 -4.92 -20.34 5.98
N ASN A 228 -3.66 -20.15 5.59
CA ASN A 228 -2.85 -18.95 5.74
C ASN A 228 -1.70 -18.97 4.71
N TRP A 229 -0.77 -18.01 4.78
CA TRP A 229 0.33 -17.92 3.81
C TRP A 229 1.36 -19.05 3.87
N PHE A 230 1.35 -19.89 4.90
CA PHE A 230 2.22 -21.06 5.07
C PHE A 230 1.45 -22.38 5.11
N GLY A 231 0.14 -22.34 5.39
CA GLY A 231 -0.72 -23.52 5.54
C GLY A 231 -1.50 -23.89 4.27
N GLY A 232 -1.96 -25.13 4.23
CA GLY A 232 -2.71 -25.71 3.10
C GLY A 232 -1.81 -26.29 1.99
N THR A 233 -2.44 -26.69 0.89
CA THR A 233 -1.75 -27.29 -0.27
C THR A 233 -1.41 -26.22 -1.29
N TRP A 234 -0.13 -25.97 -1.53
CA TRP A 234 0.33 -25.01 -2.53
C TRP A 234 0.83 -25.73 -3.78
N LYS A 235 0.35 -25.29 -4.94
CA LYS A 235 0.76 -25.81 -6.24
C LYS A 235 1.79 -24.88 -6.87
N PHE A 236 2.73 -25.48 -7.59
CA PHE A 236 3.74 -24.75 -8.36
C PHE A 236 3.07 -23.96 -9.49
N GLY A 237 3.47 -22.70 -9.65
CA GLY A 237 3.12 -21.87 -10.80
C GLY A 237 4.31 -21.71 -11.75
N ALA A 238 5.35 -21.02 -11.28
CA ALA A 238 6.57 -20.77 -12.04
C ALA A 238 7.79 -20.55 -11.12
N SER A 239 8.99 -20.67 -11.69
CA SER A 239 10.26 -20.34 -11.04
C SER A 239 11.14 -19.63 -12.05
N THR A 240 11.59 -18.42 -11.72
CA THR A 240 12.36 -17.58 -12.65
C THR A 240 13.68 -17.18 -12.01
N PRO A 241 14.83 -17.57 -12.59
CA PRO A 241 16.13 -17.18 -12.08
C PRO A 241 16.41 -15.69 -12.35
N SER A 242 17.20 -15.08 -11.48
CA SER A 242 17.76 -13.75 -11.68
C SER A 242 18.64 -13.70 -12.94
N PRO A 243 18.54 -12.65 -13.77
CA PRO A 243 19.37 -12.53 -14.97
C PRO A 243 20.85 -12.22 -14.68
N VAL A 244 21.13 -11.51 -13.58
CA VAL A 244 22.47 -11.01 -13.23
C VAL A 244 22.92 -11.62 -11.90
N PHE A 245 24.17 -12.09 -11.87
CA PHE A 245 24.86 -12.60 -10.67
C PHE A 245 26.38 -12.43 -10.84
N GLY A 246 27.14 -12.66 -9.78
CA GLY A 246 28.60 -12.46 -9.72
C GLY A 246 29.00 -11.03 -9.33
N GLU A 247 30.29 -10.75 -9.26
CA GLU A 247 30.82 -9.43 -8.91
C GLU A 247 30.83 -8.46 -10.10
N PRO A 248 30.67 -7.14 -9.89
CA PRO A 248 30.47 -6.49 -8.59
C PRO A 248 29.03 -6.55 -8.10
N ALA A 249 28.85 -6.69 -6.78
CA ALA A 249 27.55 -6.49 -6.13
C ALA A 249 27.08 -5.02 -6.22
N GLY A 250 25.77 -4.79 -6.31
CA GLY A 250 25.21 -3.43 -6.35
C GLY A 250 23.79 -3.33 -6.89
N ALA A 251 23.31 -2.09 -6.94
CA ALA A 251 22.03 -1.76 -7.59
C ALA A 251 22.14 -1.99 -9.10
N ILE A 252 21.07 -2.50 -9.69
CA ILE A 252 20.87 -2.57 -11.13
C ILE A 252 19.43 -2.14 -11.43
N ASN A 253 19.19 -1.54 -12.59
CA ASN A 253 17.85 -1.04 -12.92
C ASN A 253 16.98 -2.19 -13.45
N GLY A 254 15.95 -2.57 -12.69
CA GLY A 254 15.02 -3.65 -13.03
C GLY A 254 14.21 -3.41 -14.30
N ASN A 255 14.02 -2.15 -14.72
CA ASN A 255 13.28 -1.80 -15.93
C ASN A 255 14.06 -2.11 -17.21
N LEU A 256 15.37 -2.36 -17.10
CA LEU A 256 16.19 -2.74 -18.25
C LEU A 256 15.95 -4.21 -18.61
N SER A 257 15.77 -4.49 -19.90
CA SER A 257 15.53 -5.85 -20.40
C SER A 257 16.64 -6.85 -20.07
N SER A 258 17.88 -6.40 -19.82
CA SER A 258 18.98 -7.25 -19.36
C SER A 258 18.81 -7.73 -17.92
N ASN A 259 18.01 -7.03 -17.12
CA ASN A 259 17.83 -7.26 -15.69
C ASN A 259 16.40 -7.76 -15.38
N ARG A 260 15.64 -8.12 -16.43
CA ARG A 260 14.24 -8.53 -16.32
C ARG A 260 13.91 -9.73 -17.19
N THR A 261 13.08 -10.62 -16.67
CA THR A 261 12.37 -11.63 -17.47
C THR A 261 10.93 -11.20 -17.64
N ALA A 262 10.57 -10.79 -18.85
CA ALA A 262 9.22 -10.30 -19.12
C ALA A 262 8.23 -11.44 -19.44
N ASN A 263 6.95 -11.22 -19.14
CA ASN A 263 5.82 -12.10 -19.47
C ASN A 263 5.98 -13.54 -18.96
N VAL A 264 6.53 -13.72 -17.76
CA VAL A 264 6.47 -15.02 -17.07
C VAL A 264 5.01 -15.41 -16.92
N ARG A 265 4.66 -16.60 -17.38
CA ARG A 265 3.26 -17.03 -17.51
C ARG A 265 3.08 -18.48 -17.07
N PHE A 266 2.00 -18.74 -16.34
CA PHE A 266 1.52 -20.09 -16.10
C PHE A 266 -0.02 -20.16 -16.13
N SER A 267 -0.55 -21.37 -16.30
CA SER A 267 -1.97 -21.67 -16.14
C SER A 267 -2.16 -22.69 -15.03
N SER A 268 -3.29 -22.60 -14.34
CA SER A 268 -3.67 -23.55 -13.29
C SER A 268 -3.88 -24.99 -13.78
N GLY A 269 -4.10 -25.17 -15.10
CA GLY A 269 -4.76 -26.37 -15.61
C GLY A 269 -6.21 -26.47 -15.12
N ALA A 270 -6.78 -27.67 -15.18
CA ALA A 270 -8.15 -27.91 -14.72
C ALA A 270 -8.26 -27.78 -13.19
N ILE A 271 -9.19 -26.94 -12.75
CA ILE A 271 -9.50 -26.68 -11.34
C ILE A 271 -11.02 -26.60 -11.13
N GLU A 272 -11.44 -26.59 -9.87
CA GLU A 272 -12.82 -26.29 -9.46
C GLU A 272 -12.82 -25.08 -8.52
N TRP A 273 -12.62 -23.88 -9.06
CA TRP A 273 -12.63 -22.66 -8.26
C TRP A 273 -14.06 -22.16 -8.09
N LYS A 274 -14.69 -22.56 -6.99
CA LYS A 274 -16.12 -22.34 -6.73
C LYS A 274 -16.45 -20.88 -6.44
N HIS A 275 -17.70 -20.48 -6.68
CA HIS A 275 -18.18 -19.17 -6.26
C HIS A 275 -17.96 -18.97 -4.74
N ASN A 276 -17.53 -17.77 -4.35
CA ASN A 276 -17.09 -17.35 -3.01
C ASN A 276 -15.84 -18.04 -2.46
N GLN A 277 -15.18 -18.90 -3.24
CA GLN A 277 -13.89 -19.45 -2.86
C GLN A 277 -12.77 -18.45 -3.15
N THR A 278 -11.75 -18.43 -2.29
CA THR A 278 -10.55 -17.62 -2.48
C THR A 278 -9.45 -18.40 -3.19
N LEU A 279 -8.89 -17.81 -4.24
CA LEU A 279 -7.58 -18.14 -4.78
C LEU A 279 -6.51 -17.30 -4.10
N TRP A 280 -5.44 -17.96 -3.66
CA TRP A 280 -4.22 -17.34 -3.15
C TRP A 280 -3.12 -17.54 -4.18
N ILE A 281 -2.36 -16.49 -4.48
CA ILE A 281 -1.13 -16.55 -5.27
C ILE A 281 -0.03 -15.90 -4.43
N ARG A 282 1.13 -16.54 -4.31
CA ARG A 282 2.25 -16.04 -3.51
C ARG A 282 3.58 -16.15 -4.26
N PHE A 283 4.46 -15.23 -3.95
CA PHE A 283 5.85 -15.17 -4.40
C PHE A 283 6.76 -15.35 -3.18
N ARG A 284 7.73 -16.26 -3.30
CA ARG A 284 8.59 -16.68 -2.20
C ARG A 284 9.80 -15.77 -2.08
N GLU A 285 9.96 -15.17 -0.90
CA GLU A 285 11.20 -14.53 -0.48
C GLU A 285 12.04 -15.57 0.27
N LEU A 286 13.17 -15.97 -0.31
CA LEU A 286 14.08 -16.96 0.25
C LEU A 286 15.35 -16.25 0.71
N ASN A 287 15.85 -16.55 1.91
CA ASN A 287 17.22 -16.18 2.26
C ASN A 287 18.15 -17.10 1.49
N ASP A 288 18.59 -16.68 0.32
CA ASP A 288 19.36 -17.52 -0.58
C ASP A 288 20.76 -17.81 0.00
N PRO A 289 21.42 -18.88 -0.46
CA PRO A 289 22.83 -19.10 -0.13
C PRO A 289 23.72 -17.96 -0.64
N GLY A 290 24.36 -17.25 0.29
CA GLY A 290 25.28 -16.16 -0.02
C GLY A 290 24.63 -14.79 0.18
N PHE A 291 24.89 -13.87 -0.75
CA PHE A 291 24.35 -12.52 -0.70
C PHE A 291 23.12 -12.39 -1.59
N ASP A 292 21.99 -12.07 -0.97
CA ASP A 292 20.69 -12.00 -1.66
C ASP A 292 20.66 -10.97 -2.79
N HIS A 293 20.00 -11.39 -3.86
CA HIS A 293 19.55 -10.50 -4.92
C HIS A 293 18.26 -9.79 -4.52
N GLY A 294 17.98 -8.67 -5.15
CA GLY A 294 16.71 -7.97 -5.00
C GLY A 294 15.82 -8.31 -6.17
N LEU A 295 14.88 -9.23 -5.96
CA LEU A 295 13.92 -9.65 -6.97
C LEU A 295 12.54 -9.09 -6.67
N ALA A 296 11.84 -8.70 -7.73
CA ALA A 296 10.53 -8.10 -7.67
C ALA A 296 9.64 -8.62 -8.80
N ILE A 297 8.34 -8.42 -8.64
CA ILE A 297 7.39 -8.56 -9.74
C ILE A 297 6.84 -7.20 -10.15
N ASP A 298 6.49 -7.11 -11.42
CA ASP A 298 5.79 -5.99 -12.00
C ASP A 298 4.76 -6.48 -13.05
N ASN A 299 3.86 -5.61 -13.49
CA ASN A 299 2.87 -5.83 -14.56
C ASN A 299 2.09 -7.13 -14.35
N PHE A 300 1.59 -7.35 -13.13
CA PHE A 300 0.82 -8.53 -12.78
C PHE A 300 -0.54 -8.50 -13.48
N ARG A 301 -0.85 -9.60 -14.16
CA ARG A 301 -2.10 -9.79 -14.88
C ARG A 301 -2.71 -11.14 -14.55
N PHE A 302 -4.02 -11.15 -14.40
CA PHE A 302 -4.78 -12.33 -14.04
C PHE A 302 -6.11 -12.38 -14.79
N PHE A 303 -6.47 -13.55 -15.30
CA PHE A 303 -7.82 -13.80 -15.79
C PHE A 303 -8.19 -15.28 -15.61
N ALA A 304 -9.49 -15.55 -15.52
CA ALA A 304 -10.05 -16.87 -15.24
C ALA A 304 -11.37 -17.12 -15.97
N ASN A 305 -11.64 -18.39 -16.28
CA ASN A 305 -12.86 -18.86 -16.93
C ASN A 305 -13.38 -20.14 -16.29
#